data_AF-A0A8S1YNE3-F1
#
_entry.id   AF-A0A8S1YNE3-F1
#
_cell.length_a   1.000
_cell.length_b   1.000
_cell.length_c   1.000
_cell.angle_alpha   90.00
_cell.angle_beta   90.00
_cell.angle_gamma   90.00
#
_symmetry.space_group_name_H-M   'P 1'
#
loop_
_entity.id
_entity.type
_entity.pdbx_description
1 polymer ?
#
loop_
_entity_poly.entity_id
_entity_poly.type
_entity_poly.pdbx_seq_one_letter_code
_entity_poly.pdbx_strand_id
1 'polypeptide(L)'
;MNDILVFELQNGVFKQNSNKTISLIKNNECEDSYLFPIIHNKDRNVILVRHKHHIYLIRQLNDGTFDILASLNSQTTDTYGTITNNAQYLVFWDNKSNKYSSYEIQYI
;
A
#
# COMPACT_ATOMS: atom_id res chain seq x y z
N MET A 1 4.48 -11.30 -10.16
CA MET A 1 3.47 -10.25 -10.47
C MET A 1 3.79 -9.06 -9.57
N ASN A 2 3.87 -7.84 -10.09
CA ASN A 2 4.18 -6.63 -9.30
C ASN A 2 3.06 -5.60 -9.51
N ASP A 3 1.81 -6.06 -9.41
CA ASP A 3 0.62 -5.28 -9.70
C ASP A 3 -0.42 -5.57 -8.62
N ILE A 4 -1.17 -4.54 -8.23
CA ILE A 4 -2.40 -4.70 -7.47
C ILE A 4 -3.56 -4.71 -8.45
N LEU A 5 -4.22 -5.86 -8.53
CA LEU A 5 -5.33 -6.07 -9.43
C LEU A 5 -6.62 -5.49 -8.82
N VAL A 6 -7.31 -4.65 -9.58
CA VAL A 6 -8.61 -4.10 -9.17
C VAL A 6 -9.73 -4.90 -9.82
N PHE A 7 -10.69 -5.34 -9.01
CA PHE A 7 -11.88 -6.04 -9.47
C PHE A 7 -13.13 -5.24 -9.13
N GLU A 8 -14.05 -5.14 -10.06
CA GLU A 8 -15.32 -4.43 -9.89
C GLU A 8 -16.49 -5.37 -10.19
N LEU A 9 -17.58 -5.21 -9.43
CA LEU A 9 -18.79 -6.01 -9.61
C LEU A 9 -19.51 -5.56 -10.89
N GLN A 10 -19.60 -6.45 -11.87
CA GLN A 10 -20.28 -6.22 -13.15
C GLN A 10 -21.22 -7.39 -13.41
N ASN A 11 -22.53 -7.10 -13.48
CA ASN A 11 -23.57 -8.11 -13.72
C ASN A 11 -23.50 -9.30 -12.73
N GLY A 12 -23.28 -9.02 -11.45
CA GLY A 12 -23.22 -10.05 -10.40
C GLY A 12 -21.90 -10.82 -10.32
N VAL A 13 -20.89 -10.50 -11.13
CA VAL A 13 -19.57 -11.14 -11.11
C VAL A 13 -18.47 -10.09 -10.97
N PHE A 14 -17.45 -10.36 -10.16
CA PHE A 14 -16.26 -9.51 -10.10
C PHE A 14 -15.39 -9.72 -11.34
N LYS A 15 -15.17 -8.65 -12.11
CA LYS A 15 -14.29 -8.66 -13.28
C LYS A 15 -13.11 -7.74 -13.04
N GLN A 16 -11.92 -8.15 -13.48
CA GLN A 16 -10.74 -7.31 -13.40
C GLN A 16 -10.93 -6.06 -14.24
N ASN A 17 -10.66 -4.89 -13.67
CA ASN A 17 -10.55 -3.64 -14.38
C ASN A 17 -9.06 -3.34 -14.63
N SER A 18 -8.59 -3.68 -15.84
CA SER A 18 -7.20 -3.46 -16.26
C SER A 18 -6.79 -1.99 -16.23
N ASN A 19 -7.72 -1.05 -16.47
CA ASN A 19 -7.44 0.38 -16.47
C ASN A 19 -7.21 0.96 -15.06
N LYS A 20 -7.66 0.24 -14.02
CA LYS A 20 -7.46 0.61 -12.61
C LYS A 20 -6.38 -0.22 -11.92
N THR A 21 -5.73 -1.13 -12.66
CA THR A 21 -4.64 -1.95 -12.10
C THR A 21 -3.45 -1.05 -11.76
N ILE A 22 -2.91 -1.23 -10.56
CA ILE A 22 -1.83 -0.38 -10.04
C ILE A 22 -0.52 -1.10 -10.23
N SER A 23 0.34 -0.58 -11.12
CA SER A 23 1.68 -1.12 -11.29
C SER A 23 2.61 -0.67 -10.16
N LEU A 24 3.24 -1.64 -9.51
CA LEU A 24 4.16 -1.44 -8.40
C LEU A 24 5.61 -1.45 -8.89
N ILE A 25 6.52 -1.00 -8.02
CA ILE A 25 7.96 -1.08 -8.29
C ILE A 25 8.33 -2.56 -8.43
N LYS A 26 8.97 -2.90 -9.55
CA LYS A 26 9.53 -4.24 -9.77
C LYS A 26 10.63 -4.50 -8.75
N ASN A 27 10.46 -5.52 -7.94
CA ASN A 27 11.48 -6.01 -7.03
C ASN A 27 11.57 -7.53 -7.22
N ASN A 28 12.73 -8.05 -7.63
CA ASN A 28 12.94 -9.50 -7.81
C ASN A 28 13.86 -10.09 -6.74
N GLU A 29 14.17 -9.32 -5.70
CA GLU A 29 15.11 -9.70 -4.63
C GLU A 29 14.46 -10.61 -3.59
N CYS A 30 13.12 -10.57 -3.47
CA CYS A 30 12.39 -11.35 -2.50
C CYS A 30 10.97 -11.71 -2.96
N GLU A 31 10.42 -12.73 -2.31
CA GLU A 31 9.00 -13.06 -2.36
C GLU A 31 8.20 -12.17 -1.40
N ASP A 32 6.89 -12.10 -1.65
CA ASP A 32 6.01 -11.33 -0.79
C ASP A 32 5.73 -12.07 0.53
N SER A 33 5.45 -11.30 1.60
CA SER A 33 5.11 -11.86 2.91
C SER A 33 3.79 -11.27 3.40
N TYR A 34 2.90 -12.15 3.87
CA TYR A 34 1.52 -11.85 4.24
C TYR A 34 1.36 -11.29 5.67
N LEU A 35 2.46 -11.04 6.38
CA LEU A 35 2.43 -10.62 7.78
C LEU A 35 2.11 -9.13 7.97
N PHE A 36 2.24 -8.32 6.91
CA PHE A 36 1.93 -6.90 6.97
C PHE A 36 0.44 -6.66 6.68
N PRO A 37 -0.29 -5.89 7.50
CA PRO A 37 -1.72 -5.70 7.33
C PRO A 37 -2.04 -4.88 6.08
N ILE A 38 -3.16 -5.22 5.43
CA ILE A 38 -3.81 -4.34 4.45
C ILE A 38 -4.81 -3.48 5.21
N ILE A 39 -4.61 -2.17 5.22
CA ILE A 39 -5.44 -1.23 5.99
C ILE A 39 -6.12 -0.28 5.01
N HIS A 40 -7.43 -0.09 5.15
CA HIS A 40 -8.18 0.92 4.42
C HIS A 40 -8.71 1.99 5.38
N ASN A 41 -8.18 3.20 5.26
CA ASN A 41 -8.70 4.38 5.93
C ASN A 41 -9.73 5.06 5.02
N LYS A 42 -11.01 4.90 5.35
CA LYS A 42 -12.13 5.43 4.57
C LYS A 42 -12.22 6.95 4.62
N ASP A 43 -11.88 7.57 5.74
CA ASP A 43 -12.01 9.02 5.93
C ASP A 43 -11.05 9.80 5.03
N ARG A 44 -9.91 9.19 4.67
CA ARG A 44 -8.92 9.77 3.74
C ARG A 44 -8.85 9.05 2.38
N ASN A 45 -9.66 8.01 2.16
CA ASN A 45 -9.59 7.14 0.99
C ASN A 45 -8.17 6.60 0.72
N VAL A 46 -7.46 6.16 1.77
CA VAL A 46 -6.09 5.64 1.67
C VAL A 46 -6.03 4.16 2.02
N ILE A 47 -5.36 3.39 1.19
CA ILE A 47 -5.00 2.00 1.39
C ILE A 47 -3.51 1.92 1.73
N LEU A 48 -3.20 1.33 2.86
CA LEU A 48 -1.85 0.88 3.20
C LEU A 48 -1.73 -0.58 2.81
N VAL A 49 -0.73 -0.90 2.01
CA VAL A 49 -0.42 -2.27 1.60
C VAL A 49 1.07 -2.42 1.45
N ARG A 50 1.58 -3.61 1.72
CA ARG A 50 2.98 -3.92 1.48
C ARG A 50 3.07 -4.91 0.32
N HIS A 51 4.08 -4.73 -0.50
CA HIS A 51 4.51 -5.69 -1.50
C HIS A 51 6.04 -5.77 -1.49
N LYS A 52 6.59 -6.94 -1.19
CA LYS A 52 8.05 -7.17 -1.14
C LYS A 52 8.73 -6.17 -0.22
N HIS A 53 9.85 -5.56 -0.55
CA HIS A 53 10.50 -4.60 0.36
C HIS A 53 9.76 -3.26 0.50
N HIS A 54 8.66 -3.03 -0.22
CA HIS A 54 7.99 -1.73 -0.26
C HIS A 54 6.68 -1.72 0.52
N ILE A 55 6.51 -0.68 1.35
CA ILE A 55 5.23 -0.29 1.93
C ILE A 55 4.65 0.82 1.03
N TYR A 56 3.43 0.63 0.54
CA TYR A 56 2.73 1.55 -0.34
C TYR A 56 1.58 2.23 0.40
N LEU A 57 1.47 3.53 0.18
CA LEU A 57 0.30 4.34 0.52
C LEU A 57 -0.39 4.69 -0.80
N ILE A 58 -1.60 4.17 -0.98
CA ILE A 58 -2.37 4.28 -2.22
C ILE A 58 -3.64 5.06 -1.92
N ARG A 59 -3.90 6.15 -2.64
CA ARG A 59 -5.12 6.95 -2.50
C ARG A 59 -6.11 6.58 -3.59
N GLN A 60 -7.35 6.31 -3.21
CA GLN A 60 -8.45 6.25 -4.15
C GLN A 60 -8.94 7.68 -4.44
N LEU A 61 -9.02 8.04 -5.72
CA LEU A 61 -9.52 9.32 -6.18
C LEU A 61 -11.04 9.32 -6.33
N ASN A 62 -11.63 10.50 -6.50
CA ASN A 62 -13.09 10.67 -6.61
C ASN A 62 -13.71 9.98 -7.84
N ASP A 63 -12.93 9.77 -8.91
CA ASP A 63 -13.34 9.02 -10.10
C ASP A 63 -13.16 7.49 -9.92
N GLY A 64 -12.72 7.06 -8.73
CA GLY A 64 -12.49 5.68 -8.37
C GLY A 64 -11.22 5.08 -8.98
N THR A 65 -10.32 5.88 -9.54
CA THR A 65 -8.95 5.48 -9.87
C THR A 65 -8.06 5.51 -8.63
N PHE A 66 -6.81 5.05 -8.76
CA PHE A 66 -5.87 4.91 -7.66
C PHE A 66 -4.52 5.53 -7.99
N ASP A 67 -3.99 6.31 -7.04
CA ASP A 67 -2.67 6.92 -7.11
C ASP A 67 -1.77 6.42 -5.99
N ILE A 68 -0.49 6.18 -6.27
CA ILE A 68 0.51 5.91 -5.24
C ILE A 68 0.95 7.25 -4.66
N LEU A 69 0.54 7.55 -3.43
CA LEU A 69 1.00 8.74 -2.70
C LEU A 69 2.47 8.62 -2.30
N ALA A 70 2.86 7.45 -1.81
CA ALA A 70 4.21 7.18 -1.37
C ALA A 70 4.54 5.68 -1.47
N SER A 71 5.83 5.40 -1.67
CA SER A 71 6.39 4.06 -1.50
C SER A 71 7.65 4.16 -0.65
N LEU A 72 7.73 3.33 0.39
CA LEU A 72 8.84 3.30 1.34
C LEU A 72 9.53 1.95 1.24
N ASN A 73 10.81 1.96 0.86
CA ASN A 73 11.62 0.75 0.82
C ASN A 73 12.16 0.43 2.23
N SER A 74 11.58 -0.60 2.85
CA SER A 74 11.97 -1.13 4.15
C SER A 74 13.22 -2.03 4.12
N GLN A 75 13.68 -2.44 2.93
CA GLN A 75 14.82 -3.34 2.70
C GLN A 75 14.77 -4.65 3.50
N THR A 76 13.58 -5.10 3.87
CA THR A 76 13.38 -6.35 4.60
C THR A 76 12.05 -6.99 4.23
N THR A 77 11.98 -8.32 4.34
CA THR A 77 10.72 -9.06 4.29
C THR A 77 10.00 -9.10 5.64
N ASP A 78 10.68 -8.69 6.71
CA ASP A 78 10.18 -8.75 8.08
C ASP A 78 9.93 -7.33 8.59
N THR A 79 8.87 -6.72 8.07
CA THR A 79 8.42 -5.40 8.51
C THR A 79 7.01 -5.48 9.06
N TYR A 80 6.75 -4.64 10.06
CA TYR A 80 5.46 -4.48 10.72
C TYR A 80 5.11 -3.00 10.66
N GLY A 81 3.83 -2.68 10.56
CA GLY A 81 3.41 -1.29 10.55
C GLY A 81 1.91 -1.11 10.56
N THR A 82 1.51 0.14 10.75
CA THR A 82 0.13 0.59 10.74
C THR A 82 0.08 2.09 10.45
N ILE A 83 -1.12 2.62 10.17
CA ILE A 83 -1.35 4.06 10.06
C ILE A 83 -2.14 4.55 11.27
N THR A 84 -1.98 5.83 11.63
CA THR A 84 -2.81 6.48 12.64
C THR A 84 -4.27 6.54 12.17
N ASN A 85 -5.21 6.62 13.12
CA ASN A 85 -6.65 6.64 12.81
C ASN A 85 -7.05 7.79 11.86
N ASN A 86 -6.36 8.93 11.94
CA ASN A 86 -6.56 10.09 11.06
C ASN A 86 -5.71 10.05 9.76
N ALA A 87 -4.97 8.96 9.56
CA ALA A 87 -4.02 8.73 8.47
C ALA A 87 -3.03 9.88 8.22
N GLN A 88 -2.59 10.56 9.28
CA GLN A 88 -1.50 11.54 9.19
C GLN A 88 -0.12 10.90 9.21
N TYR A 89 0.03 9.78 9.91
CA TYR A 89 1.32 9.10 10.04
C TYR A 89 1.19 7.61 9.75
N LEU A 90 2.17 7.08 9.04
CA LEU A 90 2.52 5.67 9.01
C LEU A 90 3.57 5.41 10.08
N VAL A 91 3.35 4.41 10.92
CA VAL A 91 4.34 3.90 11.90
C VAL A 91 4.74 2.51 11.46
N PHE A 92 6.04 2.27 11.31
CA PHE A 92 6.56 0.99 10.81
C PHE A 92 7.90 0.64 11.44
N TRP A 93 8.23 -0.65 11.47
CA TRP A 93 9.54 -1.14 11.85
C TRP A 93 10.55 -0.82 10.74
N ASP A 94 11.47 0.10 11.03
CA ASP A 94 12.53 0.49 10.13
C ASP A 94 13.79 -0.34 10.40
N ASN A 95 14.06 -1.26 9.48
CA ASN A 95 15.19 -2.18 9.59
C ASN A 95 16.55 -1.47 9.56
N LYS A 96 16.64 -0.26 8.97
CA LYS A 96 17.90 0.49 8.93
C LYS A 96 18.28 1.02 10.30
N SER A 97 17.27 1.47 11.06
CA SER A 97 17.48 2.08 12.38
C SER A 97 17.18 1.13 13.54
N ASN A 98 16.72 -0.10 13.26
CA ASN A 98 16.35 -1.12 14.26
C ASN A 98 15.36 -0.60 15.32
N LYS A 99 14.39 0.20 14.88
CA LYS A 99 13.33 0.76 15.74
C LYS A 99 12.09 1.09 14.93
N TYR A 100 11.01 1.45 15.62
CA TYR A 100 9.87 2.06 14.97
C TYR A 100 10.20 3.47 14.49
N SER A 101 9.89 3.74 13.23
CA SER A 101 9.97 5.05 12.60
C SER A 101 8.58 5.49 12.16
N SER A 102 8.40 6.80 12.04
CA SER A 102 7.17 7.40 11.51
C SER A 102 7.44 8.10 10.18
N TYR A 103 6.48 8.01 9.26
CA TYR A 103 6.45 8.77 8.02
C TYR A 103 5.17 9.61 7.99
N GLU A 104 5.30 10.92 7.80
CA GLU A 104 4.17 11.84 7.65
C GLU A 104 3.61 11.76 6.24
N ILE A 105 2.32 11.43 6.13
CA ILE A 105 1.64 11.21 4.87
C ILE A 105 1.28 12.57 4.26
N GLN A 106 1.84 12.84 3.08
CA GLN A 106 1.59 14.07 2.34
C GLN A 106 0.42 13.88 1.38
N TYR A 107 -0.64 14.69 1.56
CA TYR A 107 -1.83 14.72 0.72
C TYR A 107 -1.78 15.97 -0.14
N ILE A 108 -0.97 15.94 -1.20
CA ILE A 108 -0.94 16.99 -2.23
C ILE A 108 -2.14 16.79 -3.17
#